data_AF-X8CIY7-F1
#
_entry.id   AF-X8CIY7-F1
#
_cell.length_a   1.000
_cell.length_b   1.000
_cell.length_c   1.000
_cell.angle_alpha   90.00
_cell.angle_beta   90.00
_cell.angle_gamma   90.00
#
_symmetry.space_group_name_H-M   'P 1'
#
loop_
_entity.id
_entity.type
_entity.pdbx_description
1 polymer ?
#
loop_
_entity_poly.entity_id
_entity_poly.type
_entity_poly.pdbx_seq_one_letter_code
_entity_poly.pdbx_strand_id
1 'polypeptide(L)' 'MTVSTSRGSISLPLLVTDMPDRVAWLPLNSSASAVHRQLGATPGSTVKIGVGK' A
#
# COMPACT_ATOMS: atom_id res chain seq x y z
N MET A 1 5.37 7.82 -1.73
CA MET A 1 5.02 6.72 -2.65
C MET A 1 3.51 6.52 -2.61
N THR A 2 2.87 6.26 -3.75
CA THR A 2 1.42 6.04 -3.82
C THR A 2 1.13 4.58 -4.14
N VAL A 3 0.30 3.96 -3.32
CA VAL A 3 -0.21 2.60 -3.53
C VAL A 3 -1.67 2.71 -3.93
N SER A 4 -2.07 2.07 -5.02
CA SER A 4 -3.42 2.13 -5.55
C SER A 4 -3.97 0.76 -5.93
N THR A 5 -5.29 0.67 -5.86
CA THR A 5 -6.08 -0.49 -6.26
C THR A 5 -7.25 -0.01 -7.12
N SER A 6 -8.11 -0.92 -7.57
CA SER A 6 -9.36 -0.55 -8.23
C SER A 6 -10.30 0.28 -7.36
N ARG A 7 -10.14 0.26 -6.03
CA ARG A 7 -10.99 0.99 -5.09
C ARG A 7 -10.51 2.38 -4.74
N GLY A 8 -9.22 2.67 -4.89
CA GLY A 8 -8.67 3.94 -4.47
C GLY A 8 -7.14 3.97 -4.43
N SER A 9 -6.60 5.03 -3.84
CA SER A 9 -5.16 5.23 -3.67
C SER A 9 -4.85 5.80 -2.29
N ILE A 10 -3.64 5.50 -1.79
CA ILE A 10 -3.08 6.04 -0.56
C ILE A 10 -1.62 6.41 -0.78
N SER A 11 -1.20 7.56 -0.23
CA SER A 11 0.20 7.99 -0.24
C SER A 11 0.84 7.73 1.11
N LEU A 12 1.97 7.03 1.10
CA LEU A 12 2.71 6.62 2.28
C LEU A 12 4.22 6.92 2.11
N PRO A 13 4.94 7.14 3.22
CA PRO A 13 6.40 7.12 3.20
C PRO A 13 6.89 5.72 2.77
N LEU A 14 7.91 5.69 1.91
CA LEU A 14 8.55 4.45 1.47
C LEU A 14 9.81 4.23 2.30
N LEU A 15 9.94 3.03 2.87
CA LEU A 15 11.17 2.53 3.47
C LEU A 15 11.58 1.25 2.72
N VAL A 16 12.78 1.25 2.14
CA VAL A 16 13.33 0.07 1.47
C VAL A 16 13.93 -0.85 2.53
N THR A 17 13.48 -2.09 2.56
CA THR A 17 13.94 -3.14 3.48
C THR A 17 13.96 -4.48 2.75
N ASP A 18 14.70 -5.44 3.28
CA ASP A 18 14.77 -6.78 2.68
C ASP A 18 13.40 -7.46 2.79
N MET A 19 12.82 -7.77 1.63
CA MET A 19 11.49 -8.37 1.50
C MET A 19 11.50 -9.36 0.35
N PRO A 20 10.65 -10.41 0.38
CA PRO A 20 10.50 -11.32 -0.74
C PRO A 20 10.12 -10.58 -2.03
N ASP A 21 10.48 -11.18 -3.17
CA ASP A 21 10.20 -10.59 -4.48
C ASP A 21 8.72 -10.24 -4.64
N ARG A 22 8.47 -9.02 -5.17
CA ARG A 22 7.12 -8.47 -5.42
C ARG A 22 6.25 -8.32 -4.16
N VAL A 23 6.85 -8.27 -2.97
CA VAL A 23 6.14 -8.00 -1.72
C VAL A 23 6.42 -6.57 -1.26
N ALA A 24 5.36 -5.85 -0.93
CA ALA A 24 5.42 -4.58 -0.22
C ALA A 24 4.58 -4.68 1.05
N TRP A 25 5.18 -4.36 2.18
CA TRP A 25 4.45 -4.27 3.45
C TRP A 25 3.73 -2.92 3.54
N LEU A 26 2.45 -2.94 3.95
CA LEU A 26 1.66 -1.75 4.25
C LEU A 26 1.10 -1.82 5.67
N PRO A 27 1.08 -0.69 6.41
CA PRO A 27 0.47 -0.63 7.73
C PRO A 27 -1.06 -0.76 7.63
N LEU A 28 -1.61 -1.87 8.12
CA LEU A 28 -3.05 -2.18 8.03
C LEU A 28 -3.90 -1.49 9.12
N ASN A 29 -3.29 -1.11 10.24
CA ASN A 29 -3.98 -0.51 11.39
C ASN A 29 -3.33 0.82 11.82
N SER A 30 -3.17 1.76 10.88
CA SER A 30 -2.79 3.14 11.19
C SER A 30 -4.00 4.04 10.95
N SER A 31 -4.29 4.95 11.87
CA SER A 31 -5.38 5.94 11.71
C SER A 31 -5.20 6.81 10.47
N ALA A 32 -3.95 7.07 10.07
CA ALA A 32 -3.58 7.78 8.85
C ALA A 32 -3.49 6.87 7.60
N SER A 33 -3.57 5.55 7.77
CA SER A 33 -3.42 4.57 6.68
C SER A 33 -4.42 3.45 6.80
N ALA A 34 -5.70 3.80 6.65
CA ALA A 34 -6.79 2.84 6.64
C ALA A 34 -6.78 2.03 5.31
N VAL A 35 -5.73 1.25 5.09
CA VAL A 35 -5.48 0.46 3.86
C VAL A 35 -6.68 -0.44 3.53
N HIS A 36 -7.26 -1.11 4.52
CA HIS A 36 -8.48 -1.91 4.35
C HIS A 36 -9.71 -1.08 3.96
N ARG A 37 -9.80 0.18 4.38
CA ARG A 37 -10.96 1.03 4.07
C ARG A 37 -10.81 1.76 2.74
N GLN A 38 -9.61 2.25 2.43
CA GLN A 38 -9.32 3.07 1.26
C GLN A 38 -8.94 2.25 0.01
N LEU A 39 -8.18 1.17 0.19
CA LEU A 39 -7.82 0.26 -0.90
C LEU A 39 -8.66 -1.02 -0.87
N GLY A 40 -9.04 -1.44 0.35
CA GLY A 40 -9.54 -2.78 0.62
C GLY A 40 -8.62 -3.88 0.09
N ALA A 41 -7.33 -3.59 -0.01
CA ALA A 41 -6.34 -4.63 -0.17
C ALA A 41 -6.32 -5.47 1.12
N THR A 42 -6.42 -6.79 0.97
CA THR A 42 -6.09 -7.75 2.03
C THR A 42 -4.67 -8.26 1.83
N PRO A 43 -4.04 -8.90 2.84
CA PRO A 43 -2.77 -9.59 2.64
C PRO A 43 -2.82 -10.51 1.42
N GLY A 44 -1.84 -10.38 0.52
CA GLY A 44 -1.79 -11.13 -0.75
C GLY A 44 -2.55 -10.49 -1.93
N SER A 45 -3.25 -9.37 -1.73
CA SER A 45 -3.85 -8.62 -2.84
C SER A 45 -2.79 -7.92 -3.68
N THR A 46 -2.93 -8.00 -5.01
CA THR A 46 -2.08 -7.23 -5.93
C THR A 46 -2.44 -5.75 -5.86
N VAL A 47 -1.41 -4.90 -5.76
CA VAL A 47 -1.55 -3.44 -5.75
C VAL A 47 -0.68 -2.82 -6.83
N LYS A 48 -1.03 -1.60 -7.26
CA LYS A 48 -0.18 -0.79 -8.13
C LYS A 48 0.63 0.17 -7.26
N ILE A 49 1.92 0.27 -7.54
CA ILE A 49 2.83 1.19 -6.86
C ILE A 49 3.29 2.23 -7.86
N GLY A 50 3.21 3.49 -7.48
CA GLY A 50 3.66 4.62 -8.29
C GLY A 50 4.26 5.74 -7.46
N VAL A 51 4.93 6.66 -8.13
CA VAL A 51 5.36 7.92 -7.54
C VAL A 51 4.15 8.87 -7.54
N GLY A 52 3.78 9.38 -6.37
CA GLY A 52 2.76 10.44 -6.27
C GLY A 52 3.27 11.68 -7.00
N LYS A 53 2.37 12.40 -7.67
CA LYS A 53 2.68 13.73 -8.21
C LYS A 53 3.20 14.66 -7.12
#